data_AF-A0A085VQW3-F1
#
_entry.id   AF-A0A085VQW3-F1
#
_cell.length_a   1.000
_cell.length_b   1.000
_cell.length_c   1.000
_cell.angle_alpha   90.00
_cell.angle_beta   90.00
_cell.angle_gamma   90.00
#
_symmetry.space_group_name_H-M   'P 1'
#
loop_
_entity.id
_entity.type
_entity.pdbx_description
1 polymer ?
#
loop_
_entity_poly.entity_id
_entity_poly.type
_entity_poly.pdbx_seq_one_letter_code
_entity_poly.pdbx_strand_id
1 'polypeptide(L)'
;MAVENDVSANFINKLQNPTPTATKSNDALGKDAFLQLLVTQMKNQNPLDPQDNSEFVAQLAQFSSLESMQNLTSTVDTIAASYQSSQALQASSLVGRSVIVNAGSTSIDTTKGMAGTVVVPSTSSLTTVKIYDSAMNVVKTVDLGRQSAGNAAFTWDGKNDEGEAVASGNYSFVASGTLDGTPTNLATYLPATVNSVTTGVNGGAMTLNLAGGQSIALSAVQTIGI
;
A
#
# COMPACT_ATOMS: atom_id res chain seq x y z
N MET A 1 -9.68 -17.13 -68.09
CA MET A 1 -10.50 -17.04 -66.88
C MET A 1 -9.80 -17.83 -65.79
N ALA A 2 -9.23 -17.14 -64.80
CA ALA A 2 -8.85 -17.70 -63.52
C ALA A 2 -9.09 -16.57 -62.51
N VAL A 3 -10.04 -16.78 -61.60
CA VAL A 3 -10.36 -15.86 -60.51
C VAL A 3 -9.58 -16.39 -59.30
N GLU A 4 -8.50 -15.71 -58.93
CA GLU A 4 -7.77 -16.03 -57.69
C GLU A 4 -8.36 -15.25 -56.51
N ASN A 5 -8.44 -15.97 -55.39
CA ASN A 5 -9.29 -15.74 -54.23
C ASN A 5 -8.58 -14.86 -53.18
N ASP A 6 -8.67 -13.54 -53.32
CA ASP A 6 -8.09 -12.52 -52.41
C ASP A 6 -8.83 -12.43 -51.04
N VAL A 7 -9.90 -13.20 -50.86
CA VAL A 7 -10.73 -13.13 -49.64
C VAL A 7 -10.05 -13.84 -48.47
N SER A 8 -9.25 -14.88 -48.70
CA SER A 8 -8.62 -15.67 -47.62
C SER A 8 -7.42 -14.98 -46.97
N ALA A 9 -6.65 -14.19 -47.71
CA ALA A 9 -5.44 -13.53 -47.18
C ALA A 9 -5.77 -12.37 -46.22
N ASN A 10 -6.88 -11.67 -46.47
CA ASN A 10 -7.33 -10.56 -45.64
C ASN A 10 -7.97 -11.00 -44.32
N PHE A 11 -8.51 -12.23 -44.24
CA PHE A 11 -9.03 -12.79 -42.99
C PHE A 11 -7.91 -13.24 -42.04
N ILE A 12 -6.83 -13.81 -42.58
CA ILE A 12 -5.70 -14.30 -41.77
C ILE A 12 -4.91 -13.12 -41.17
N ASN A 13 -4.73 -12.03 -41.92
CA ASN A 13 -4.03 -10.84 -41.42
C ASN A 13 -4.76 -10.11 -40.27
N LYS A 14 -6.10 -10.25 -40.16
CA LYS A 14 -6.86 -9.68 -39.04
C LYS A 14 -6.73 -10.46 -37.73
N LEU A 15 -6.24 -11.69 -37.76
CA LEU A 15 -6.02 -12.51 -36.57
C LEU A 15 -4.63 -12.32 -35.94
N GLN A 16 -3.70 -11.69 -36.65
CA GLN A 16 -2.29 -11.60 -36.24
C GLN A 16 -1.89 -10.28 -35.56
N ASN A 17 -2.76 -9.27 -35.50
CA ASN A 17 -2.40 -7.95 -34.96
C ASN A 17 -3.49 -7.35 -34.06
N PRO A 18 -3.52 -7.66 -32.75
CA PRO A 18 -4.48 -7.05 -31.83
C PRO A 18 -4.02 -5.63 -31.51
N THR A 19 -4.75 -4.64 -32.05
CA THR A 19 -4.65 -3.25 -31.59
C THR A 19 -5.45 -3.14 -30.30
N PRO A 20 -4.92 -2.59 -29.20
CA PRO A 20 -5.59 -2.58 -27.90
C PRO A 20 -6.75 -1.58 -27.94
N THR A 21 -7.92 -2.08 -28.29
CA THR A 21 -9.18 -1.34 -28.23
C THR A 21 -10.01 -1.97 -27.12
N ALA A 22 -10.48 -1.12 -26.21
CA ALA A 22 -11.24 -1.43 -25.00
C ALA A 22 -12.04 -2.74 -25.07
N THR A 23 -11.77 -3.60 -24.10
CA THR A 23 -12.42 -4.88 -23.81
C THR A 23 -13.94 -4.73 -23.79
N LYS A 24 -14.59 -4.92 -24.95
CA LYS A 24 -15.98 -5.33 -25.01
C LYS A 24 -15.96 -6.84 -25.12
N SER A 25 -16.41 -7.47 -24.03
CA SER A 25 -16.81 -8.87 -23.90
C SER A 25 -17.40 -9.45 -25.19
N ASN A 26 -16.56 -10.09 -26.00
CA ASN A 26 -16.97 -10.87 -27.18
C ASN A 26 -17.08 -12.37 -26.87
N ASP A 27 -16.72 -12.83 -25.67
CA ASP A 27 -16.74 -14.24 -25.31
C ASP A 27 -18.16 -14.80 -25.11
N ALA A 28 -19.10 -13.98 -24.59
CA ALA A 28 -20.49 -14.37 -24.45
C ALA A 28 -21.17 -14.68 -25.82
N LEU A 29 -20.73 -14.00 -26.88
CA LEU A 29 -21.25 -14.20 -28.24
C LEU A 29 -20.85 -15.56 -28.82
N GLY A 30 -19.72 -16.13 -28.38
CA GLY A 30 -19.22 -17.44 -28.82
C GLY A 30 -20.05 -18.60 -28.31
N LYS A 31 -20.49 -18.55 -27.04
CA LYS A 31 -21.32 -19.60 -26.41
C LYS A 31 -22.73 -19.67 -27.01
N ASP A 32 -23.35 -18.52 -27.24
CA ASP A 32 -24.71 -18.45 -27.80
C ASP A 32 -24.75 -18.88 -29.27
N ALA A 33 -23.78 -18.44 -30.07
CA ALA A 33 -23.62 -18.90 -31.45
C ALA A 33 -23.32 -20.42 -31.52
N PHE A 34 -22.57 -20.94 -30.55
CA PHE A 34 -22.24 -22.36 -30.45
C PHE A 34 -23.45 -23.23 -30.05
N LEU A 35 -24.23 -22.81 -29.05
CA LEU A 35 -25.49 -23.50 -28.69
C LEU A 35 -26.49 -23.49 -29.84
N GLN A 36 -26.52 -22.41 -30.63
CA GLN A 36 -27.37 -22.31 -31.81
C GLN A 36 -26.95 -23.28 -32.92
N LEU A 37 -25.65 -23.48 -33.14
CA LEU A 37 -25.13 -24.49 -34.08
C LEU A 37 -25.44 -25.92 -33.60
N LEU A 38 -25.28 -26.21 -32.30
CA LEU A 38 -25.59 -27.52 -31.71
C LEU A 38 -27.08 -27.88 -31.87
N VAL A 39 -27.98 -26.93 -31.59
CA VAL A 39 -29.43 -27.11 -31.78
C VAL A 39 -29.79 -27.29 -33.26
N THR A 40 -29.11 -26.57 -34.15
CA THR A 40 -29.33 -26.66 -35.60
C THR A 40 -28.88 -28.02 -36.16
N GLN A 41 -27.79 -28.58 -35.64
CA GLN A 41 -27.33 -29.92 -36.01
C GLN A 41 -28.29 -30.99 -35.49
N MET A 42 -28.72 -30.95 -34.23
CA MET A 42 -29.71 -31.90 -33.70
C MET A 42 -31.03 -31.90 -34.48
N LYS A 43 -31.49 -30.74 -34.96
CA LYS A 43 -32.70 -30.64 -35.79
C LYS A 43 -32.55 -31.27 -37.19
N ASN A 44 -31.33 -31.41 -37.70
CA ASN A 44 -31.04 -31.91 -39.05
C ASN A 44 -30.34 -33.28 -39.07
N GLN A 45 -30.21 -33.98 -37.94
CA GLN A 45 -29.64 -35.32 -37.90
C GLN A 45 -30.61 -36.38 -38.44
N ASN A 46 -30.05 -37.43 -39.05
CA ASN A 46 -30.80 -38.60 -39.45
C ASN A 46 -31.00 -39.54 -38.24
N PRO A 47 -32.24 -39.89 -37.86
CA PRO A 47 -32.52 -40.71 -36.67
C PRO A 47 -31.95 -42.14 -36.72
N LEU A 48 -31.47 -42.60 -37.89
CA LEU A 48 -30.90 -43.95 -38.05
C LEU A 48 -29.37 -44.00 -37.86
N ASP A 49 -28.68 -42.86 -37.73
CA ASP A 49 -27.22 -42.81 -37.54
C ASP A 49 -26.76 -41.52 -36.81
N PRO A 50 -26.88 -41.47 -35.47
CA PRO A 50 -26.53 -40.27 -34.71
C PRO A 50 -25.00 -40.09 -34.64
N GLN A 51 -24.51 -38.89 -34.99
CA GLN A 51 -23.13 -38.49 -34.73
C GLN A 51 -22.94 -38.16 -33.25
N ASP A 52 -21.83 -38.61 -32.64
CA ASP A 52 -21.51 -38.34 -31.24
C ASP A 52 -20.95 -36.93 -31.06
N ASN A 53 -21.73 -36.06 -30.43
CA ASN A 53 -21.35 -34.68 -30.12
C ASN A 53 -20.64 -34.55 -28.76
N SER A 54 -20.28 -35.65 -28.10
CA SER A 54 -19.64 -35.68 -26.77
C SER A 54 -18.34 -34.87 -26.70
N GLU A 55 -17.51 -34.90 -27.74
CA GLU A 55 -16.25 -34.15 -27.83
C GLU A 55 -16.49 -32.63 -27.83
N PHE A 56 -17.57 -32.18 -28.47
CA PHE A 56 -17.97 -30.76 -28.49
C PHE A 56 -18.52 -30.29 -27.14
N VAL A 57 -19.31 -31.13 -26.46
CA VAL A 57 -19.80 -30.84 -25.11
C VAL A 57 -18.61 -30.75 -24.13
N ALA A 58 -17.61 -31.61 -24.28
CA ALA A 58 -16.38 -31.56 -23.49
C ALA A 58 -15.59 -30.25 -23.73
N GLN A 59 -15.46 -29.81 -24.98
CA GLN A 59 -14.81 -28.53 -25.31
C GLN A 59 -15.60 -27.33 -24.76
N LEU A 60 -16.93 -27.32 -24.86
CA LEU A 60 -17.78 -26.27 -24.27
C LEU A 60 -17.63 -26.23 -22.74
N ALA A 61 -17.58 -27.39 -22.08
CA ALA A 61 -17.34 -27.47 -20.63
C ALA A 61 -15.97 -26.90 -20.26
N GLN A 62 -14.94 -27.16 -21.07
CA GLN A 62 -13.60 -26.60 -20.89
C GLN A 62 -13.60 -25.06 -21.06
N PHE A 63 -14.27 -24.53 -22.08
CA PHE A 63 -14.42 -23.09 -22.28
C PHE A 63 -15.21 -22.42 -21.15
N SER A 64 -16.32 -23.02 -20.71
CA SER A 64 -17.11 -22.52 -19.59
C SER A 64 -16.30 -22.50 -18.28
N SER A 65 -15.41 -23.48 -18.10
CA SER A 65 -14.50 -23.53 -16.96
C SER A 65 -13.43 -22.42 -17.05
N LEU A 66 -12.87 -22.18 -18.24
CA LEU A 66 -11.93 -21.07 -18.48
C LEU A 66 -12.60 -19.70 -18.26
N GLU A 67 -13.80 -19.49 -18.79
CA GLU A 67 -14.59 -18.28 -18.59
C GLU A 67 -14.89 -18.07 -17.10
N SER A 68 -15.29 -19.14 -16.39
CA SER A 68 -15.51 -19.08 -14.95
C SER A 68 -14.23 -18.70 -14.19
N MET A 69 -13.07 -19.24 -14.58
CA MET A 69 -11.77 -18.84 -14.02
C MET A 69 -11.43 -17.38 -14.32
N GLN A 70 -11.69 -16.89 -15.53
CA GLN A 70 -11.48 -15.47 -15.87
C GLN A 70 -12.39 -14.56 -15.06
N ASN A 71 -13.66 -14.93 -14.90
CA ASN A 71 -14.64 -14.21 -14.07
C ASN A 71 -14.21 -14.19 -12.59
N LEU A 72 -13.65 -15.30 -12.09
CA LEU A 72 -13.08 -15.36 -10.74
C LEU A 72 -11.90 -14.40 -10.60
N THR A 73 -10.95 -14.40 -11.54
CA THR A 73 -9.82 -13.46 -11.53
C THR A 73 -10.30 -12.01 -11.54
N SER A 74 -11.26 -11.66 -12.41
CA SER A 74 -11.85 -10.31 -12.46
C SER A 74 -12.54 -9.92 -11.16
N THR A 75 -13.22 -10.87 -10.51
CA THR A 75 -13.85 -10.65 -9.20
C THR A 75 -12.78 -10.40 -8.13
N VAL A 76 -11.69 -11.17 -8.12
CA VAL A 76 -10.56 -10.99 -7.20
C VAL A 76 -9.90 -9.62 -7.39
N ASP A 77 -9.69 -9.19 -8.64
CA ASP A 77 -9.14 -7.87 -8.94
C ASP A 77 -10.05 -6.74 -8.42
N THR A 78 -11.37 -6.90 -8.59
CA THR A 78 -12.36 -5.94 -8.08
C THR A 78 -12.37 -5.87 -6.56
N ILE A 79 -12.24 -7.02 -5.88
CA ILE A 79 -12.12 -7.09 -4.41
C ILE A 79 -10.83 -6.41 -3.95
N ALA A 80 -9.71 -6.67 -4.60
CA ALA A 80 -8.43 -6.05 -4.28
C ALA A 80 -8.49 -4.52 -4.44
N ALA A 81 -9.08 -4.03 -5.52
CA ALA A 81 -9.30 -2.60 -5.75
C ALA A 81 -10.21 -1.97 -4.68
N SER A 82 -11.29 -2.65 -4.30
CA SER A 82 -12.19 -2.19 -3.24
C SER A 82 -11.50 -2.13 -1.88
N TYR A 83 -10.66 -3.12 -1.57
CA TYR A 83 -9.86 -3.15 -0.35
C TYR A 83 -8.82 -2.03 -0.31
N GLN A 84 -8.14 -1.76 -1.43
CA GLN A 84 -7.22 -0.64 -1.56
C GLN A 84 -7.94 0.71 -1.37
N SER A 85 -9.14 0.87 -1.95
CA SER A 85 -9.96 2.08 -1.75
C SER A 85 -10.37 2.26 -0.28
N SER A 86 -10.71 1.18 0.41
CA SER A 86 -11.06 1.21 1.84
C SER A 86 -9.86 1.64 2.70
N GLN A 87 -8.68 1.08 2.45
CA GLN A 87 -7.44 1.52 3.10
C GLN A 87 -7.15 3.00 2.82
N ALA A 88 -7.39 3.47 1.60
CA ALA A 88 -7.20 4.87 1.27
C ALA A 88 -8.14 5.80 2.04
N LEU A 89 -9.40 5.41 2.24
CA LEU A 89 -10.34 6.16 3.08
C LEU A 89 -9.90 6.20 4.55
N GLN A 90 -9.44 5.07 5.10
CA GLN A 90 -8.90 5.01 6.46
C GLN A 90 -7.67 5.92 6.61
N ALA A 91 -6.73 5.84 5.69
CA ALA A 91 -5.54 6.68 5.68
C ALA A 91 -5.89 8.17 5.49
N SER A 92 -6.87 8.49 4.64
CA SER A 92 -7.35 9.88 4.46
C SER A 92 -7.92 10.47 5.74
N SER A 93 -8.51 9.65 6.62
CA SER A 93 -9.00 10.11 7.92
C SER A 93 -7.88 10.52 8.89
N LEU A 94 -6.64 10.11 8.60
CA LEU A 94 -5.44 10.49 9.36
C LEU A 94 -4.88 11.84 8.93
N VAL A 95 -5.22 12.34 7.74
CA VAL A 95 -4.74 13.66 7.27
C VAL A 95 -5.17 14.75 8.25
N GLY A 96 -4.20 15.55 8.68
CA GLY A 96 -4.37 16.58 9.70
C GLY A 96 -4.34 16.07 11.15
N ARG A 97 -4.34 14.74 11.38
CA ARG A 97 -4.17 14.16 12.72
C ARG A 97 -2.69 13.99 13.06
N SER A 98 -2.40 13.96 14.36
CA SER A 98 -1.11 13.53 14.88
C SER A 98 -1.08 12.01 14.99
N VAL A 99 0.02 11.39 14.57
CA VAL A 99 0.27 9.95 14.73
C VAL A 99 1.62 9.74 15.41
N ILE A 100 1.74 8.66 16.18
CA ILE A 100 3.01 8.27 16.81
C ILE A 100 3.75 7.27 15.91
N VAL A 101 4.98 7.62 15.55
CA VAL A 101 5.78 6.88 14.58
C VAL A 101 7.21 6.68 15.08
N ASN A 102 7.83 5.56 14.71
CA ASN A 102 9.25 5.36 14.96
C ASN A 102 10.05 6.29 14.03
N ALA A 103 10.53 7.41 14.57
CA ALA A 103 11.20 8.44 13.82
C ALA A 103 12.27 9.11 14.68
N GLY A 104 13.38 9.50 14.04
CA GLY A 104 14.42 10.31 14.66
C GLY A 104 14.24 11.81 14.43
N SER A 105 13.22 12.25 13.72
CA SER A 105 12.92 13.66 13.49
C SER A 105 11.44 13.90 13.23
N THR A 106 10.97 15.10 13.53
CA THR A 106 9.59 15.53 13.27
C THR A 106 9.51 17.05 13.22
N SER A 107 8.44 17.57 12.61
CA SER A 107 8.13 19.00 12.63
C SER A 107 7.33 19.34 13.89
N ILE A 108 7.81 20.31 14.66
CA ILE A 108 7.24 20.70 15.96
C ILE A 108 6.78 22.14 15.93
N ASP A 109 5.55 22.35 16.39
CA ASP A 109 5.05 23.63 16.87
C ASP A 109 5.53 23.81 18.32
N THR A 110 6.62 24.54 18.50
CA THR A 110 7.30 24.72 19.79
C THR A 110 6.42 25.43 20.83
N THR A 111 5.32 26.08 20.40
CA THR A 111 4.37 26.72 21.32
C THR A 111 3.47 25.74 22.06
N LYS A 112 3.29 24.52 21.54
CA LYS A 112 2.45 23.48 22.14
C LYS A 112 3.24 22.46 22.96
N GLY A 113 4.57 22.48 22.84
CA GLY A 113 5.44 21.43 23.33
C GLY A 113 5.15 20.08 22.65
N MET A 114 5.81 19.04 23.12
CA MET A 114 5.63 17.67 22.63
C MET A 114 5.97 16.63 23.69
N ALA A 115 5.39 15.45 23.53
CA ALA A 115 5.76 14.25 24.27
C ALA A 115 6.25 13.19 23.29
N GLY A 116 7.35 12.52 23.62
CA GLY A 116 7.90 11.41 22.86
C GLY A 116 8.19 10.22 23.77
N THR A 117 8.54 9.09 23.17
CA THR A 117 8.92 7.88 23.90
C THR A 117 10.24 7.34 23.38
N VAL A 118 11.12 6.93 24.29
CA VAL A 118 12.34 6.17 24.00
C VAL A 118 12.09 4.71 24.33
N VAL A 119 12.50 3.79 23.46
CA VAL A 119 12.48 2.34 23.75
C VAL A 119 13.83 1.90 24.29
N VAL A 120 13.82 1.43 25.53
CA VAL A 120 14.98 1.00 26.28
C VAL A 120 14.98 -0.55 26.32
N PRO A 121 15.88 -1.25 25.60
CA PRO A 121 15.80 -2.70 25.43
C PRO A 121 16.24 -3.50 26.67
N SER A 122 17.14 -2.93 27.47
CA SER A 122 17.61 -3.49 28.75
C SER A 122 17.91 -2.33 29.71
N THR A 123 18.16 -2.62 31.00
CA THR A 123 18.43 -1.55 31.98
C THR A 123 19.57 -0.64 31.50
N SER A 124 19.28 0.66 31.43
CA SER A 124 20.24 1.69 31.10
C SER A 124 20.67 2.47 32.33
N SER A 125 21.98 2.62 32.57
CA SER A 125 22.50 3.40 33.69
C SER A 125 22.32 4.91 33.51
N LEU A 126 22.27 5.38 32.26
CA LEU A 126 22.01 6.76 31.88
C LEU A 126 21.34 6.77 30.51
N THR A 127 20.17 7.41 30.40
CA THR A 127 19.43 7.61 29.16
C THR A 127 19.25 9.11 28.92
N THR A 128 19.59 9.57 27.71
CA THR A 128 19.45 10.98 27.31
C THR A 128 18.77 11.08 25.95
N VAL A 129 18.06 12.17 25.71
CA VAL A 129 17.56 12.56 24.40
C VAL A 129 18.14 13.91 24.04
N LYS A 130 18.97 13.95 23.00
CA LYS A 130 19.50 15.20 22.45
C LYS A 130 18.61 15.67 21.31
N ILE A 131 18.22 16.94 21.37
CA ILE A 131 17.37 17.60 20.39
C ILE A 131 18.24 18.53 19.57
N TYR A 132 18.17 18.39 18.25
CA TYR A 132 18.96 19.15 17.29
C TYR A 132 18.07 19.97 16.36
N ASP A 133 18.51 21.17 16.02
CA ASP A 133 17.88 21.98 14.96
C ASP A 133 18.22 21.45 13.55
N SER A 134 17.71 22.11 12.52
CA SER A 134 17.97 21.75 11.11
C SER A 134 19.43 21.92 10.68
N ALA A 135 20.24 22.68 11.44
CA ALA A 135 21.66 22.85 11.22
C ALA A 135 22.52 21.87 12.05
N MET A 136 21.88 20.92 12.74
CA MET A 136 22.52 19.93 13.62
C MET A 136 23.22 20.54 14.84
N ASN A 137 22.82 21.74 15.28
CA ASN A 137 23.22 22.27 16.57
C ASN A 137 22.37 21.65 17.68
N VAL A 138 22.98 21.34 18.82
CA VAL A 138 22.25 20.88 20.00
C VAL A 138 21.45 22.05 20.55
N VAL A 139 20.14 21.86 20.65
CA VAL A 139 19.20 22.84 21.22
C VAL A 139 18.89 22.51 22.66
N LYS A 140 18.66 21.23 22.96
CA LYS A 140 18.28 20.77 24.29
C LYS A 140 18.85 19.39 24.55
N THR A 141 19.30 19.15 25.78
CA THR A 141 19.54 17.79 26.27
C THR A 141 18.51 17.46 27.35
N VAL A 142 17.69 16.45 27.09
CA VAL A 142 16.75 15.90 28.08
C VAL A 142 17.41 14.69 28.75
N ASP A 143 17.73 14.83 30.03
CA ASP A 143 18.25 13.73 30.85
C ASP A 143 17.09 12.94 31.47
N LEU A 144 17.00 11.65 31.12
CA LEU A 144 16.02 10.71 31.68
C LEU A 144 16.63 9.86 32.81
N GLY A 145 17.93 10.01 33.10
CA GLY A 145 18.63 9.27 34.12
C GLY A 145 18.66 7.77 33.86
N ARG A 146 18.72 6.98 34.94
CA ARG A 146 18.64 5.52 34.87
C ARG A 146 17.24 5.09 34.44
N GLN A 147 17.15 4.18 33.47
CA GLN A 147 15.89 3.64 32.97
C GLN A 147 15.91 2.11 33.02
N SER A 148 14.79 1.49 33.39
CA SER A 148 14.58 0.05 33.24
C SER A 148 14.26 -0.30 31.78
N ALA A 149 14.28 -1.59 31.44
CA ALA A 149 13.79 -2.03 30.14
C ALA A 149 12.31 -1.66 29.95
N GLY A 150 11.95 -1.18 28.76
CA GLY A 150 10.60 -0.74 28.41
C GLY A 150 10.56 0.64 27.76
N ASN A 151 9.43 1.32 27.90
CA ASN A 151 9.16 2.61 27.28
C ASN A 151 9.42 3.73 28.30
N ALA A 152 10.36 4.62 28.00
CA ALA A 152 10.63 5.82 28.78
C ALA A 152 10.04 7.04 28.07
N ALA A 153 9.07 7.70 28.71
CA ALA A 153 8.47 8.92 28.17
C ALA A 153 9.40 10.14 28.40
N PHE A 154 9.41 11.06 27.45
CA PHE A 154 10.06 12.36 27.60
C PHE A 154 9.16 13.46 27.06
N THR A 155 9.39 14.69 27.51
CA THR A 155 8.70 15.87 27.00
C THR A 155 9.70 16.94 26.62
N TRP A 156 9.32 17.79 25.68
CA TRP A 156 10.06 18.98 25.33
C TRP A 156 9.10 20.14 25.18
N ASP A 157 9.41 21.25 25.85
CA ASP A 157 8.57 22.45 25.95
C ASP A 157 8.89 23.49 24.87
N GLY A 158 9.73 23.15 23.89
CA GLY A 158 10.11 24.06 22.81
C GLY A 158 11.16 25.09 23.21
N LYS A 159 11.90 24.86 24.29
CA LYS A 159 13.00 25.74 24.75
C LYS A 159 14.37 25.11 24.62
N ASN A 160 15.42 25.92 24.56
CA ASN A 160 16.81 25.47 24.58
C ASN A 160 17.31 25.19 26.02
N ASP A 161 18.60 24.88 26.17
CA ASP A 161 19.22 24.65 27.48
C ASP A 161 19.33 25.91 28.34
N GLU A 162 19.35 27.09 27.73
CA GLU A 162 19.29 28.39 28.39
C GLU A 162 17.86 28.78 28.85
N GLY A 163 16.85 28.01 28.44
CA GLY A 163 15.44 28.27 28.78
C GLY A 163 14.75 29.30 27.87
N GLU A 164 15.36 29.63 26.74
CA GLU A 164 14.80 30.50 25.71
C GLU A 164 13.95 29.69 24.73
N ALA A 165 12.83 30.26 24.29
CA ALA A 165 11.97 29.60 23.29
C ALA A 165 12.66 29.57 21.92
N VAL A 166 12.63 28.43 21.26
CA VAL A 166 13.13 28.27 19.89
C VAL A 166 12.00 28.29 18.87
N ALA A 167 12.33 28.63 17.63
CA ALA A 167 11.35 28.72 16.54
C ALA A 167 10.71 27.37 16.22
N SER A 168 9.46 27.37 15.76
CA SER A 168 8.84 26.13 15.26
C SER A 168 9.51 25.66 13.96
N GLY A 169 9.64 24.36 13.78
CA GLY A 169 10.37 23.80 12.64
C GLY A 169 10.68 22.32 12.80
N ASN A 170 11.58 21.82 11.96
CA ASN A 170 12.01 20.42 12.01
C ASN A 170 13.13 20.25 13.03
N TYR A 171 12.96 19.27 13.90
CA TYR A 171 13.93 18.91 14.93
C TYR A 171 14.27 17.43 14.84
N SER A 172 15.53 17.10 15.13
CA SER A 172 16.01 15.72 15.23
C SER A 172 16.20 15.32 16.69
N PHE A 173 15.80 14.11 17.03
CA PHE A 173 15.82 13.54 18.37
C PHE A 173 16.73 12.32 18.34
N VAL A 174 17.86 12.41 19.04
CA VAL A 174 18.81 11.31 19.17
C VAL A 174 18.76 10.83 20.61
N ALA A 175 18.11 9.69 20.83
CA ALA A 175 18.11 9.02 22.11
C ALA A 175 19.32 8.09 22.22
N SER A 176 20.02 8.16 23.36
CA SER A 176 21.13 7.27 23.68
C SER A 176 21.02 6.77 25.11
N GLY A 177 21.31 5.50 25.33
CA GLY A 177 21.37 4.87 26.64
C GLY A 177 22.68 4.14 26.86
N THR A 178 23.17 4.07 28.10
CA THR A 178 24.30 3.21 28.47
C THR A 178 23.78 1.84 28.91
N LEU A 179 23.84 0.85 28.03
CA LEU A 179 23.40 -0.53 28.25
C LEU A 179 24.61 -1.39 28.53
N ASP A 180 24.66 -2.04 29.70
CA ASP A 180 25.81 -2.87 30.11
C ASP A 180 27.17 -2.15 29.99
N GLY A 181 27.18 -0.84 30.30
CA GLY A 181 28.36 0.02 30.19
C GLY A 181 28.67 0.54 28.78
N THR A 182 27.90 0.14 27.76
CA THR A 182 28.09 0.55 26.36
C THR A 182 27.06 1.60 25.93
N PRO A 183 27.48 2.78 25.45
CA PRO A 183 26.57 3.74 24.82
C PRO A 183 25.91 3.14 23.57
N THR A 184 24.59 3.14 23.54
CA THR A 184 23.77 2.55 22.48
C THR A 184 22.70 3.55 22.05
N ASN A 185 22.50 3.70 20.73
CA ASN A 185 21.40 4.49 20.20
C ASN A 185 20.07 3.76 20.42
N LEU A 186 19.08 4.50 20.88
CA LEU A 186 17.75 3.98 21.20
C LEU A 186 16.73 4.49 20.18
N ALA A 187 15.72 3.67 19.90
CA ALA A 187 14.63 4.08 19.03
C ALA A 187 13.72 5.10 19.73
N THR A 188 13.27 6.09 18.97
CA THR A 188 12.33 7.12 19.44
C THR A 188 11.02 7.01 18.69
N TYR A 189 9.94 7.17 19.45
CA TYR A 189 8.58 7.30 18.93
C TYR A 189 8.12 8.73 19.15
N LEU A 190 7.86 9.44 18.06
CA LEU A 190 7.57 10.86 18.05
C LEU A 190 6.19 11.14 17.45
N PRO A 191 5.50 12.19 17.92
CA PRO A 191 4.31 12.68 17.27
C PRO A 191 4.68 13.33 15.94
N ALA A 192 3.94 13.00 14.90
CA ALA A 192 4.07 13.58 13.59
C ALA A 192 2.69 13.85 13.01
N THR A 193 2.47 15.05 12.49
CA THR A 193 1.21 15.39 11.82
C THR A 193 1.22 14.82 10.42
N VAL A 194 0.13 14.17 9.98
CA VAL A 194 0.00 13.67 8.61
C VAL A 194 -0.44 14.81 7.69
N ASN A 195 0.37 15.17 6.71
CA ASN A 195 0.05 16.22 5.73
C ASN A 195 -0.76 15.66 4.55
N SER A 196 -0.41 14.47 4.07
CA SER A 196 -1.12 13.83 2.96
C SER A 196 -0.88 12.33 2.96
N VAL A 197 -1.65 11.63 2.14
CA VAL A 197 -1.50 10.20 1.91
C VAL A 197 -1.18 9.97 0.46
N THR A 198 -0.21 9.09 0.21
CA THR A 198 0.09 8.59 -1.13
C THR A 198 -0.40 7.16 -1.24
N THR A 199 -1.33 6.92 -2.17
CA THR A 199 -1.71 5.56 -2.57
C THR A 199 -0.57 4.94 -3.38
N GLY A 200 -0.14 3.75 -2.99
CA GLY A 200 0.78 2.98 -3.82
C GLY A 200 0.10 2.54 -5.12
N VAL A 201 0.83 2.60 -6.22
CA VAL A 201 0.41 2.06 -7.52
C VAL A 201 0.98 0.65 -7.70
N ASN A 202 0.29 -0.21 -8.44
CA ASN A 202 0.78 -1.56 -8.81
C ASN A 202 1.25 -2.42 -7.62
N GLY A 203 0.49 -2.44 -6.52
CA GLY A 203 0.83 -3.20 -5.31
C GLY A 203 1.83 -2.52 -4.38
N GLY A 204 2.20 -1.25 -4.64
CA GLY A 204 2.94 -0.44 -3.68
C GLY A 204 2.17 -0.23 -2.38
N ALA A 205 2.88 -0.21 -1.26
CA ALA A 205 2.28 0.10 0.04
C ALA A 205 1.78 1.55 0.08
N MET A 206 0.68 1.79 0.78
CA MET A 206 0.23 3.15 1.09
C MET A 206 1.21 3.82 2.06
N THR A 207 1.52 5.09 1.80
CA THR A 207 2.40 5.88 2.65
C THR A 207 1.73 7.14 3.17
N LEU A 208 2.10 7.54 4.38
CA LEU A 208 1.73 8.79 4.99
C LEU A 208 2.89 9.77 4.85
N ASN A 209 2.60 10.95 4.32
CA ASN A 209 3.56 12.04 4.22
C ASN A 209 3.40 12.90 5.47
N LEU A 210 4.41 12.90 6.31
CA LEU A 210 4.42 13.56 7.61
C LEU A 210 4.92 15.01 7.49
N ALA A 211 4.45 15.86 8.40
CA ALA A 211 4.99 17.18 8.63
C ALA A 211 6.49 17.05 8.95
N GLY A 212 7.33 17.68 8.13
CA GLY A 212 8.78 17.49 8.16
C GLY A 212 9.36 16.78 6.94
N GLY A 213 8.49 16.34 6.01
CA GLY A 213 8.90 15.82 4.70
C GLY A 213 9.25 14.33 4.69
N GLN A 214 9.04 13.63 5.79
CA GLN A 214 9.23 12.18 5.88
C GLN A 214 8.01 11.45 5.33
N SER A 215 8.22 10.36 4.60
CA SER A 215 7.15 9.45 4.16
C SER A 215 7.34 8.10 4.82
N ILE A 216 6.31 7.60 5.50
CA ILE A 216 6.33 6.29 6.17
C ILE A 216 5.21 5.41 5.63
N ALA A 217 5.38 4.09 5.69
CA ALA A 217 4.28 3.18 5.39
C ALA A 217 3.15 3.33 6.43
N LEU A 218 1.90 3.18 6.00
CA LEU A 218 0.75 3.20 6.91
C LEU A 218 0.89 2.15 8.03
N SER A 219 1.50 1.00 7.74
CA SER A 219 1.78 -0.06 8.70
C SER A 219 2.83 0.30 9.77
N ALA A 220 3.61 1.35 9.58
CA ALA A 220 4.61 1.82 10.54
C ALA A 220 4.03 2.78 11.59
N VAL A 221 2.76 3.17 11.46
CA VAL A 221 2.05 3.93 12.49
C VAL A 221 1.78 3.03 13.68
N GLN A 222 2.25 3.44 14.86
CA GLN A 222 2.05 2.63 16.07
C GLN A 222 0.71 2.96 16.74
N THR A 223 0.37 4.24 16.83
CA THR A 223 -0.91 4.72 17.38
C THR A 223 -1.33 6.04 16.72
N ILE A 224 -2.63 6.30 16.68
CA ILE A 224 -3.18 7.61 16.32
C ILE A 224 -3.17 8.46 17.60
N GLY A 225 -2.54 9.63 17.55
CA GLY A 225 -2.60 10.60 18.64
C GLY A 225 -4.03 11.12 18.83
N ILE A 226 -4.49 11.13 20.08
CA ILE A 226 -5.81 11.65 20.47
C ILE A 226 -5.90 13.16 20.35
#